data_AF-H9FL99-F1
#
_entry.id   AF-H9FL99-F1
#
_cell.length_a   1.000
_cell.length_b   1.000
_cell.length_c   1.000
_cell.angle_alpha   90.00
_cell.angle_beta   90.00
_cell.angle_gamma   90.00
#
_symmetry.space_group_name_H-M   'P 1'
#
loop_
_entity.id
_entity.type
_entity.pdbx_description
1 polymer ?
#
loop_
_entity_poly.entity_id
_entity_poly.type
_entity_poly.pdbx_seq_one_letter_code
_entity_poly.pdbx_strand_id
1 'polypeptide(L)'
;SGNLDEEEIKKMQSDEGTAGLEVTAYEEMSSLVNYIQPTKFISFEFSAQKNRSYVISSFTELKAYDLLSKASVQFVDYNKRQMSRIYPKGTRMDSSNYMPQMFWNAGCQMVALNFQTMDLPMQQNMAV
;
A
#
# COMPACT_ATOMS: atom_id res chain seq x y z
N SER A 1 -21.78 18.77 14.67
CA SER A 1 -21.71 17.47 13.98
C SER A 1 -21.69 17.75 12.49
N GLY A 2 -20.52 17.67 11.85
CA GLY A 2 -20.41 17.91 10.41
C GLY A 2 -20.99 16.71 9.67
N ASN A 3 -21.96 16.94 8.80
CA ASN A 3 -22.39 15.92 7.84
C ASN A 3 -21.23 15.70 6.87
N LEU A 4 -20.77 14.45 6.76
CA LEU A 4 -19.82 14.04 5.72
C LEU A 4 -20.48 14.27 4.36
N ASP A 5 -19.73 14.82 3.41
CA ASP A 5 -20.24 15.03 2.06
C ASP A 5 -20.39 13.69 1.30
N GLU A 6 -21.24 13.67 0.26
CA GLU A 6 -21.49 12.45 -0.51
C GLU A 6 -20.22 11.91 -1.21
N GLU A 7 -19.22 12.75 -1.47
CA GLU A 7 -17.95 12.35 -2.09
C GLU A 7 -17.03 11.62 -1.10
N GLU A 8 -16.97 12.06 0.15
CA GLU A 8 -16.24 11.42 1.25
C GLU A 8 -16.81 10.04 1.54
N ILE A 9 -18.14 9.92 1.61
CA ILE A 9 -18.81 8.62 1.80
C ILE A 9 -18.45 7.67 0.65
N LYS A 10 -18.46 8.16 -0.59
CA LYS A 10 -18.10 7.35 -1.76
C LYS A 10 -16.62 6.94 -1.78
N LYS A 11 -15.72 7.82 -1.34
CA LYS A 11 -14.29 7.50 -1.18
C LYS A 11 -14.04 6.51 -0.05
N MET A 12 -14.75 6.61 1.08
CA MET A 12 -14.66 5.64 2.18
C MET A 12 -15.10 4.24 1.77
N GLN A 13 -16.04 4.14 0.82
CA GLN A 13 -16.49 2.86 0.23
C GLN A 13 -15.60 2.39 -0.94
N SER A 14 -14.56 3.14 -1.31
CA SER A 14 -13.64 2.78 -2.38
C SER A 14 -12.65 1.69 -1.94
N ASP A 15 -11.91 1.14 -2.91
CA ASP A 15 -10.86 0.16 -2.66
C ASP A 15 -9.77 0.66 -1.69
N GLU A 16 -9.42 1.95 -1.80
CA GLU A 16 -8.43 2.63 -0.93
C GLU A 16 -9.00 2.97 0.45
N GLY A 17 -10.33 2.92 0.63
CA GLY A 17 -11.00 3.35 1.85
C GLY A 17 -10.63 4.79 2.22
N THR A 18 -10.31 5.02 3.49
CA THR A 18 -9.90 6.34 3.98
C THR A 18 -8.49 6.77 3.57
N ALA A 19 -7.66 5.87 3.02
CA ALA A 19 -6.31 6.23 2.56
C ALA A 19 -6.34 7.22 1.38
N GLY A 20 -7.44 7.26 0.62
CA GLY A 20 -7.65 8.25 -0.44
C GLY A 20 -8.01 9.66 0.04
N LEU A 21 -8.08 9.88 1.36
CA LEU A 21 -8.50 11.12 2.02
C LEU A 21 -7.40 11.75 2.88
N GLU A 22 -6.13 11.41 2.65
CA GLU A 22 -5.01 12.02 3.37
C GLU A 22 -4.94 13.55 3.16
N VAL A 23 -4.61 14.27 4.22
CA VAL A 23 -4.49 15.74 4.23
C VAL A 23 -3.04 16.17 4.09
N THR A 24 -2.83 17.43 3.67
CA THR A 24 -1.49 18.03 3.59
C THR A 24 -0.81 18.05 4.95
N ALA A 25 0.43 17.57 5.01
CA ALA A 25 1.24 17.61 6.22
C ALA A 25 1.79 19.02 6.49
N TYR A 26 1.75 19.44 7.75
CA TYR A 26 2.42 20.66 8.24
C TYR A 26 3.89 20.39 8.60
N GLU A 27 4.64 21.45 8.91
CA GLU A 27 6.09 21.41 9.12
C GLU A 27 6.49 20.45 10.25
N GLU A 28 5.74 20.46 11.36
CA GLU A 28 6.02 19.68 12.55
C GLU A 28 6.04 18.18 12.23
N MET A 29 5.04 17.69 11.48
CA MET A 29 4.99 16.29 11.05
C MET A 29 5.96 15.99 9.92
N SER A 30 6.13 16.92 8.97
CA SER A 30 7.03 16.74 7.82
C SER A 30 8.49 16.63 8.25
N SER A 31 8.88 17.35 9.30
CA SER A 31 10.24 17.32 9.85
C SER A 31 10.69 15.96 10.38
N LEU A 32 9.74 15.08 10.70
CA LEU A 32 10.00 13.73 11.22
C LEU A 32 10.23 12.69 10.10
N VAL A 33 9.91 13.01 8.85
CA VAL A 33 9.95 12.07 7.73
C VAL A 33 11.32 12.10 7.05
N ASN A 34 11.99 10.94 6.96
CA ASN A 34 13.33 10.81 6.34
C ASN A 34 13.40 9.71 5.27
N TYR A 35 13.65 8.46 5.63
CA TYR A 35 13.89 7.34 4.71
C TYR A 35 12.62 6.71 4.15
N ILE A 36 11.45 7.05 4.71
CA ILE A 36 10.14 6.48 4.35
C ILE A 36 9.23 7.65 3.98
N GLN A 37 9.43 8.20 2.78
CA GLN A 37 8.63 9.34 2.27
C GLN A 37 7.51 8.82 1.39
N PRO A 38 6.25 8.79 1.86
CA PRO A 38 5.13 8.33 1.06
C PRO A 38 4.88 9.31 -0.08
N THR A 39 4.84 8.80 -1.31
CA THR A 39 4.46 9.60 -2.48
C THR A 39 3.49 8.82 -3.36
N LYS A 40 2.63 9.55 -4.08
CA LYS A 40 1.72 8.96 -5.05
C LYS A 40 2.52 8.29 -6.17
N PHE A 41 2.32 6.98 -6.34
CA PHE A 41 2.94 6.23 -7.41
C PHE A 41 2.43 6.69 -8.78
N ILE A 42 3.34 6.90 -9.73
CA ILE A 42 3.02 7.29 -11.12
C ILE A 42 3.26 6.10 -12.06
N SER A 43 4.51 5.65 -12.16
CA SER A 43 4.91 4.46 -12.92
C SER A 43 6.26 3.95 -12.45
N PHE A 44 6.60 2.70 -12.80
CA PHE A 44 7.91 2.13 -12.46
C PHE A 44 9.06 2.87 -13.16
N GLU A 45 8.86 3.33 -14.40
CA GLU A 45 9.84 4.12 -15.16
C GLU A 45 10.12 5.46 -14.49
N PHE A 46 9.07 6.16 -14.03
CA PHE A 46 9.23 7.42 -13.31
C PHE A 46 10.02 7.22 -12.02
N SER A 47 9.67 6.18 -11.25
CA SER A 47 10.37 5.81 -10.02
C SER A 47 11.82 5.37 -10.28
N ALA A 48 12.12 4.72 -11.41
CA ALA A 48 13.47 4.39 -11.86
C ALA A 48 14.27 5.64 -12.22
N GLN A 49 13.69 6.53 -13.01
CA GLN A 49 14.34 7.77 -13.45
C GLN A 49 14.66 8.71 -12.28
N LYS A 50 13.74 8.83 -11.30
CA LYS A 50 13.98 9.68 -10.12
C LYS A 50 15.06 9.11 -9.20
N ASN A 51 15.25 7.79 -9.18
CA ASN A 51 16.32 7.11 -8.45
C ASN A 51 16.41 7.50 -6.95
N ARG A 52 15.28 7.65 -6.27
CA ARG A 52 15.21 8.01 -4.84
C ARG A 52 14.82 6.77 -4.03
N SER A 53 15.76 6.18 -3.31
CA SER A 53 15.51 4.97 -2.49
C SER A 53 14.62 5.25 -1.27
N TYR A 54 14.63 6.48 -0.76
CA TYR A 54 13.84 6.89 0.41
C TYR A 54 12.34 7.12 0.11
N VAL A 55 11.92 6.94 -1.14
CA VAL A 55 10.52 7.07 -1.55
C VAL A 55 9.84 5.72 -1.43
N ILE A 56 8.68 5.71 -0.78
CA ILE A 56 7.81 4.54 -0.64
C ILE A 56 6.50 4.79 -1.38
N SER A 57 5.92 3.71 -1.93
CA SER A 57 4.57 3.71 -2.47
C SER A 57 3.70 2.67 -1.77
N SER A 58 2.49 3.08 -1.39
CA SER A 58 1.48 2.23 -0.77
C SER A 58 0.40 1.87 -1.79
N PHE A 59 0.00 0.60 -1.83
CA PHE A 59 -0.97 0.05 -2.77
C PHE A 59 -2.01 -0.79 -2.05
N THR A 60 -3.27 -0.70 -2.48
CA THR A 60 -4.27 -1.71 -2.12
C THR A 60 -3.89 -3.05 -2.74
N GLU A 61 -4.44 -4.15 -2.19
CA GLU A 61 -4.22 -5.49 -2.76
C GLU A 61 -4.62 -5.57 -4.25
N LEU A 62 -5.69 -4.87 -4.67
CA LEU A 62 -6.13 -4.87 -6.07
C LEU A 62 -5.15 -4.11 -6.97
N LYS A 63 -4.68 -2.94 -6.53
CA LYS A 63 -3.72 -2.15 -7.31
C LYS A 63 -2.37 -2.88 -7.42
N ALA A 64 -1.92 -3.47 -6.33
CA ALA A 64 -0.69 -4.26 -6.33
C ALA A 64 -0.81 -5.51 -7.21
N TYR A 65 -1.96 -6.18 -7.20
CA TYR A 65 -2.23 -7.32 -8.07
C TYR A 65 -2.22 -6.93 -9.56
N ASP A 66 -2.80 -5.77 -9.90
CA ASP A 66 -2.77 -5.24 -11.28
C ASP A 66 -1.33 -4.97 -11.75
N LEU A 67 -0.52 -4.31 -10.91
CA LEU A 67 0.89 -4.05 -11.18
C LEU A 67 1.70 -5.34 -11.32
N LEU A 68 1.46 -6.31 -10.44
CA LEU A 68 2.10 -7.62 -10.49
C LEU A 68 1.75 -8.37 -11.79
N SER A 69 0.48 -8.37 -12.18
CA SER A 69 -0.01 -9.11 -13.35
C SER A 69 0.48 -8.53 -14.66
N LYS A 70 0.66 -7.21 -14.73
CA LYS A 70 1.05 -6.50 -15.97
C LYS A 70 2.55 -6.21 -16.07
N ALA A 71 3.24 -6.07 -14.94
CA ALA A 71 4.60 -5.53 -14.88
C ALA A 71 5.44 -6.18 -13.77
N SER A 72 5.35 -7.51 -13.62
CA SER A 72 6.02 -8.28 -12.55
C SER A 72 7.53 -8.00 -12.43
N VAL A 73 8.27 -8.03 -13.55
CA VAL A 73 9.73 -7.80 -13.56
C VAL A 73 10.07 -6.39 -13.07
N GLN A 74 9.32 -5.39 -13.52
CA GLN A 74 9.52 -4.01 -13.11
C GLN A 74 9.19 -3.79 -11.64
N PHE A 75 8.20 -4.51 -11.12
CA PHE A 75 7.85 -4.46 -9.70
C PHE A 75 8.98 -5.05 -8.83
N VAL A 76 9.55 -6.18 -9.25
CA VAL A 76 10.75 -6.76 -8.60
C VAL A 76 11.92 -5.78 -8.63
N ASP A 77 12.18 -5.14 -9.78
CA ASP A 77 13.27 -4.17 -9.90
C ASP A 77 13.04 -2.88 -9.11
N TYR A 78 11.78 -2.44 -8.99
CA TYR A 78 11.40 -1.34 -8.11
C TYR A 78 11.73 -1.68 -6.65
N ASN A 79 11.34 -2.88 -6.21
CA ASN A 79 11.53 -3.34 -4.83
C ASN A 79 12.99 -3.61 -4.45
N LYS A 80 13.91 -3.72 -5.42
CA LYS A 80 15.36 -3.77 -5.15
C LYS A 80 15.92 -2.44 -4.63
N ARG A 81 15.24 -1.31 -4.88
CA ARG A 81 15.73 0.04 -4.53
C ARG A 81 14.79 0.80 -3.59
N GLN A 82 13.49 0.67 -3.78
CA GLN A 82 12.44 1.38 -3.03
C GLN A 82 11.58 0.40 -2.26
N MET A 83 10.80 0.93 -1.32
CA MET A 83 9.85 0.13 -0.54
C MET A 83 8.47 0.16 -1.17
N SER A 84 7.75 -0.96 -1.09
CA SER A 84 6.32 -1.04 -1.35
C SER A 84 5.56 -1.54 -0.13
N ARG A 85 4.44 -0.87 0.17
CA ARG A 85 3.49 -1.29 1.19
C ARG A 85 2.20 -1.76 0.56
N ILE A 86 1.77 -2.98 0.86
CA ILE A 86 0.50 -3.54 0.41
C ILE A 86 -0.47 -3.56 1.59
N TYR A 87 -1.74 -3.20 1.37
CA TYR A 87 -2.76 -3.25 2.42
C TYR A 87 -4.10 -3.79 1.89
N PRO A 88 -4.95 -4.37 2.76
CA PRO A 88 -6.22 -4.95 2.36
C PRO A 88 -7.16 -3.89 1.80
N LYS A 89 -7.97 -4.25 0.81
CA LYS A 89 -8.98 -3.35 0.25
C LYS A 89 -10.07 -2.98 1.26
N GLY A 90 -10.64 -1.79 1.12
CA GLY A 90 -11.70 -1.27 1.99
C GLY A 90 -12.98 -2.12 2.04
N THR A 91 -13.23 -2.95 1.01
CA THR A 91 -14.40 -3.86 1.00
C THR A 91 -14.30 -5.04 1.97
N ARG A 92 -13.13 -5.30 2.56
CA ARG A 92 -12.92 -6.33 3.60
C ARG A 92 -13.32 -5.81 4.98
N MET A 93 -14.58 -5.43 5.14
CA MET A 93 -15.11 -4.86 6.39
C MET A 93 -15.09 -5.87 7.56
N ASP A 94 -15.02 -7.16 7.26
CA ASP A 94 -14.87 -8.26 8.21
C ASP A 94 -13.41 -8.46 8.71
N SER A 95 -12.49 -7.59 8.27
CA SER A 95 -11.05 -7.72 8.55
C SER A 95 -10.40 -9.01 8.00
N SER A 96 -10.99 -9.67 7.00
CA SER A 96 -10.33 -10.78 6.29
C SER A 96 -9.02 -10.35 5.65
N ASN A 97 -8.10 -11.30 5.44
CA ASN A 97 -6.80 -11.06 4.81
C ASN A 97 -6.74 -11.58 3.37
N TYR A 98 -5.80 -11.04 2.59
CA TYR A 98 -5.38 -11.57 1.30
C TYR A 98 -4.13 -12.45 1.47
N MET A 99 -3.88 -13.38 0.53
CA MET A 99 -2.68 -14.22 0.58
C MET A 99 -1.40 -13.39 0.33
N PRO A 100 -0.44 -13.35 1.27
CA PRO A 100 0.71 -12.45 1.17
C PRO A 100 1.79 -12.94 0.18
N GLN A 101 1.84 -14.25 -0.08
CA GLN A 101 2.91 -14.89 -0.87
C GLN A 101 3.13 -14.26 -2.25
N MET A 102 2.06 -13.87 -2.95
CA MET A 102 2.19 -13.29 -4.30
C MET A 102 2.93 -11.95 -4.30
N PHE A 103 2.84 -11.18 -3.22
CA PHE A 103 3.51 -9.89 -3.07
C PHE A 103 4.96 -10.07 -2.59
N TRP A 104 5.21 -11.03 -1.70
CA TRP A 104 6.58 -11.43 -1.35
C TRP A 104 7.36 -11.95 -2.56
N ASN A 105 6.71 -12.72 -3.45
CA ASN A 105 7.32 -13.18 -4.70
C ASN A 105 7.73 -12.01 -5.62
N ALA A 106 7.07 -10.86 -5.49
CA ALA A 106 7.41 -9.62 -6.21
C ALA A 106 8.45 -8.75 -5.46
N GLY A 107 8.93 -9.20 -4.31
CA GLY A 107 9.86 -8.46 -3.46
C GLY A 107 9.23 -7.38 -2.58
N CYS A 108 7.89 -7.32 -2.46
CA CYS A 108 7.23 -6.33 -1.62
C CYS A 108 7.57 -6.57 -0.14
N GLN A 109 8.01 -5.53 0.56
CA GLN A 109 8.60 -5.65 1.90
C GLN A 109 7.56 -5.46 3.00
N MET A 110 6.63 -4.53 2.83
CA MET A 110 5.60 -4.22 3.84
C MET A 110 4.23 -4.76 3.41
N VAL A 111 4.05 -6.08 3.47
CA VAL A 111 2.78 -6.75 3.14
C VAL A 111 1.88 -6.76 4.38
N ALA A 112 1.11 -5.69 4.57
CA ALA A 112 0.33 -5.48 5.79
C ALA A 112 -0.95 -6.32 5.80
N LEU A 113 -1.16 -6.99 6.93
CA LEU A 113 -2.32 -7.85 7.21
C LEU A 113 -3.01 -7.41 8.51
N ASN A 114 -4.25 -7.82 8.67
CA ASN A 114 -5.10 -7.60 9.84
C ASN A 114 -4.79 -8.64 10.93
N PHE A 115 -3.90 -8.31 11.87
CA PHE A 115 -3.44 -9.20 12.95
C PHE A 115 -4.55 -9.70 13.88
N GLN A 116 -5.68 -8.98 13.96
CA GLN A 116 -6.85 -9.38 14.72
C GLN A 116 -7.59 -10.60 14.13
N THR A 117 -7.31 -10.97 12.87
CA THR A 117 -7.95 -12.09 12.16
C THR A 117 -6.94 -13.19 11.91
N MET A 118 -7.04 -14.30 12.65
CA MET A 118 -6.16 -15.48 12.52
C MET A 118 -6.58 -16.43 11.39
N ASP A 119 -6.80 -15.90 10.20
CA ASP A 119 -7.08 -16.68 8.98
C ASP A 119 -5.79 -17.25 8.36
N LEU A 120 -5.93 -18.02 7.28
CA LEU A 120 -4.79 -18.70 6.62
C LEU A 120 -3.63 -17.73 6.25
N PRO A 121 -3.88 -16.54 5.67
CA PRO A 121 -2.84 -15.53 5.45
C PRO A 121 -2.05 -15.16 6.72
N MET A 122 -2.74 -14.94 7.84
CA MET A 122 -2.09 -14.57 9.10
C MET A 122 -1.31 -15.74 9.70
N GLN A 123 -1.86 -16.96 9.62
CA GLN A 123 -1.16 -18.16 10.03
C GLN A 123 0.15 -18.35 9.25
N GLN A 124 0.11 -18.11 7.94
CA GLN A 124 1.32 -18.09 7.12
C GLN A 124 2.29 -16.98 7.59
N ASN A 125 1.81 -15.75 7.79
CA ASN A 125 2.64 -14.64 8.23
C ASN A 125 3.33 -14.87 9.59
N MET A 126 2.66 -15.52 10.54
CA MET A 126 3.20 -15.79 11.87
C MET A 126 4.16 -16.99 11.92
N ALA A 127 4.15 -17.83 10.88
CA ALA A 127 4.94 -19.05 10.83
C ALA A 127 6.34 -18.86 10.21
N VAL A 128 6.58 -17.74 9.53
CA VAL A 128 7.84 -17.40 8.85
C VAL A 128 8.60 -16.36 9.66
#